data_AF-A0A317IE85-F1
#
_entry.id   AF-A0A317IE85-F1
#
_cell.length_a   1.000
_cell.length_b   1.000
_cell.length_c   1.000
_cell.angle_alpha   90.00
_cell.angle_beta   90.00
_cell.angle_gamma   90.00
#
_symmetry.space_group_name_H-M   'P 1'
#
loop_
_entity.id
_entity.type
_entity.pdbx_description
1 polymer ?
#
loop_
_entity_poly.entity_id
_entity_poly.type
_entity_poly.pdbx_seq_one_letter_code
_entity_poly.pdbx_strand_id
1 'polypeptide(L)'
;MDLARQQRDLLELIKSGTLRRTGDPYIEKVAHSPHLAVLRDVVLSWRAFDVERTCRLTSALLQQRGWFDDAIRFFAATADISPFVERLRDTFLEQMAANADPLVAAVAQFELYLIKVKLGDPGEYTVEWPTDPRPVLMALDEGRSLEPLPAVTHQMSISQCLPGLVRVCEVTKC
;
A
#
# COMPACT_ATOMS: atom_id res chain seq x y z
N MET A 1 2.35 39.38 5.00
CA MET A 1 2.81 38.11 4.39
C MET A 1 2.95 37.10 5.51
N ASP A 2 2.06 36.10 5.55
CA ASP A 2 2.08 35.05 6.58
C ASP A 2 2.86 33.85 6.02
N LEU A 3 4.11 33.69 6.48
CA LEU A 3 4.99 32.62 6.03
C LEU A 3 4.40 31.23 6.32
N ALA A 4 3.72 31.07 7.45
CA ALA A 4 3.13 29.78 7.84
C ALA A 4 1.94 29.42 6.93
N ARG A 5 1.19 30.41 6.45
CA ARG A 5 0.17 30.19 5.42
C ARG A 5 0.81 29.82 4.08
N GLN A 6 1.82 30.56 3.64
CA GLN A 6 2.50 30.30 2.38
C GLN A 6 3.16 28.91 2.33
N GLN A 7 3.74 28.44 3.44
CA GLN A 7 4.29 27.08 3.57
C GLN A 7 3.21 25.99 3.48
N ARG A 8 2.04 26.21 4.09
CA ARG A 8 0.91 25.28 4.00
C ARG A 8 0.37 25.20 2.56
N ASP A 9 0.23 26.35 1.92
CA ASP A 9 -0.27 26.44 0.54
C ASP A 9 0.70 25.74 -0.45
N LEU A 10 2.02 25.91 -0.27
CA LEU A 10 3.03 25.19 -1.06
C LEU A 10 2.99 23.67 -0.80
N LEU A 11 2.85 23.25 0.45
CA LEU A 11 2.77 21.83 0.80
C LEU A 11 1.51 21.19 0.19
N GLU A 12 0.37 21.87 0.24
CA GLU A 12 -0.87 21.42 -0.39
C GLU A 12 -0.68 21.28 -1.91
N LEU A 13 -0.04 22.27 -2.54
CA LEU A 13 0.28 22.25 -3.97
C LEU A 13 1.16 21.05 -4.36
N ILE A 14 2.17 20.73 -3.55
CA ILE A 14 3.04 19.56 -3.75
C ILE A 14 2.24 18.27 -3.59
N LYS A 15 1.31 18.19 -2.63
CA LYS A 15 0.49 16.99 -2.37
C LYS A 15 -0.60 16.79 -3.42
N SER A 16 -1.54 17.72 -3.55
CA SER A 16 -2.76 17.54 -4.34
C SER A 16 -2.62 17.98 -5.80
N GLY A 17 -1.70 18.92 -6.08
CA GLY A 17 -1.57 19.54 -7.40
C GLY A 17 -2.73 20.47 -7.76
N THR A 18 -3.73 20.58 -6.87
CA THR A 18 -4.88 21.46 -7.03
C THR A 18 -4.68 22.71 -6.21
N LEU A 19 -4.83 23.87 -6.87
CA LEU A 19 -4.80 25.17 -6.23
C LEU A 19 -6.17 25.47 -5.62
N ARG A 20 -6.29 25.55 -4.29
CA ARG A 20 -7.34 26.41 -3.72
C ARG A 20 -6.94 27.84 -4.08
N ARG A 21 -7.88 28.67 -4.57
CA ARG A 21 -7.57 30.08 -4.88
C ARG A 21 -7.04 30.78 -3.62
N THR A 22 -5.73 30.94 -3.53
CA THR A 22 -5.06 31.55 -2.38
C THR A 22 -5.00 33.07 -2.50
N GLY A 23 -5.07 33.59 -3.74
CA GLY A 23 -4.85 35.01 -4.05
C GLY A 23 -3.38 35.44 -3.95
N ASP A 24 -2.45 34.49 -3.83
CA ASP A 24 -1.01 34.74 -3.75
C ASP A 24 -0.36 34.55 -5.14
N PRO A 25 0.15 35.64 -5.76
CA PRO A 25 0.78 35.58 -7.09
C PRO A 25 1.98 34.64 -7.17
N TYR A 26 2.72 34.44 -6.07
CA TYR A 26 3.84 33.51 -6.04
C TYR A 26 3.36 32.06 -6.09
N ILE A 27 2.33 31.72 -5.32
CA ILE A 27 1.74 30.36 -5.31
C ILE A 27 1.14 30.03 -6.67
N GLU A 28 0.44 30.97 -7.29
CA GLU A 28 -0.07 30.83 -8.66
C GLU A 28 1.06 30.61 -9.67
N LYS A 29 2.19 31.33 -9.56
CA LYS A 29 3.35 31.13 -10.43
C LYS A 29 3.98 29.74 -10.26
N VAL A 30 4.12 29.27 -9.02
CA VAL A 30 4.67 27.93 -8.75
C VAL A 30 3.73 26.84 -9.28
N ALA A 31 2.42 27.03 -9.16
CA ALA A 31 1.41 26.09 -9.64
C ALA A 31 1.47 25.83 -11.15
N HIS A 32 1.85 26.85 -11.94
CA HIS A 32 2.01 26.73 -13.39
C HIS A 32 3.46 26.41 -13.80
N SER A 33 4.37 26.20 -12.85
CA SER A 33 5.77 25.91 -13.14
C SER A 33 5.97 24.44 -13.54
N PRO A 34 6.72 24.15 -14.61
CA PRO A 34 7.07 22.76 -14.96
C PRO A 34 7.90 22.07 -13.87
N HIS A 35 8.62 22.83 -13.05
CA HIS A 35 9.42 22.27 -11.95
C HIS A 35 8.55 21.62 -10.87
N LEU A 36 7.31 22.08 -10.68
CA LEU A 36 6.38 21.46 -9.73
C LEU A 36 5.99 20.06 -10.19
N ALA A 37 5.77 19.88 -11.49
CA ALA A 37 5.48 18.56 -12.06
C ALA A 37 6.65 17.59 -11.81
N VAL A 38 7.88 18.02 -12.13
CA VAL A 38 9.09 17.24 -11.86
C VAL A 38 9.24 16.90 -10.38
N LEU A 39 9.02 17.87 -9.48
CA LEU A 39 9.11 17.63 -8.04
C LEU A 39 8.08 16.58 -7.58
N ARG A 40 6.86 16.64 -8.11
CA ARG A 40 5.80 15.67 -7.80
C ARG A 40 6.16 14.27 -8.30
N ASP A 41 6.75 14.17 -9.50
CA ASP A 41 7.22 12.89 -10.05
C ASP A 41 8.34 12.29 -9.18
N VAL A 42 9.27 13.12 -8.70
CA VAL A 42 10.31 12.69 -7.76
C VAL A 42 9.68 12.18 -6.45
N VAL A 43 8.74 12.92 -5.86
CA VAL A 43 8.05 12.50 -4.63
C VAL A 43 7.30 11.19 -4.84
N LEU A 44 6.60 11.04 -5.96
CA LEU A 44 5.89 9.82 -6.31
C LEU A 44 6.85 8.63 -6.47
N SER A 45 7.99 8.84 -7.12
CA SER A 45 9.01 7.81 -7.32
C SER A 45 9.60 7.32 -6.00
N TRP A 46 9.91 8.24 -5.07
CA TRP A 46 10.37 7.86 -3.73
C TRP A 46 9.31 7.08 -2.96
N ARG A 47 8.04 7.46 -3.06
CA ARG A 47 6.94 6.71 -2.43
C ARG A 47 6.79 5.32 -3.02
N ALA A 48 6.85 5.19 -4.35
CA ALA A 48 6.82 3.89 -5.02
C ALA A 48 7.94 2.99 -4.50
N PHE A 49 9.16 3.53 -4.40
CA PHE A 49 10.32 2.83 -3.88
C PHE A 49 10.14 2.38 -2.42
N ASP A 50 9.64 3.25 -1.54
CA ASP A 50 9.39 2.89 -0.14
C ASP A 50 8.29 1.84 0.01
N VAL A 51 7.20 1.94 -0.76
CA VAL A 51 6.14 0.92 -0.78
C VAL A 51 6.70 -0.42 -1.26
N GLU A 52 7.40 -0.44 -2.38
CA GLU A 52 7.95 -1.68 -2.96
C GLU A 52 8.91 -2.38 -1.97
N ARG A 53 9.74 -1.60 -1.28
CA ARG A 53 10.68 -2.11 -0.28
C ARG A 53 10.00 -2.66 0.98
N THR A 54 8.85 -2.11 1.37
CA THR A 54 8.21 -2.41 2.67
C THR A 54 6.96 -3.26 2.59
N CYS A 55 6.30 -3.29 1.43
CA CYS A 55 5.08 -4.03 1.11
C CYS A 55 5.39 -4.99 -0.06
N ARG A 56 6.43 -5.81 0.09
CA ARG A 56 7.04 -6.58 -1.00
C ARG A 56 6.04 -7.51 -1.68
N LEU A 57 5.22 -8.24 -0.92
CA LEU A 57 4.30 -9.22 -1.49
C LEU A 57 3.14 -8.55 -2.23
N THR A 58 2.55 -7.52 -1.61
CA THR A 58 1.46 -6.76 -2.22
C THR A 58 1.94 -6.03 -3.48
N SER A 59 3.13 -5.43 -3.43
CA SER A 59 3.73 -4.74 -4.57
C SER A 59 4.03 -5.71 -5.73
N ALA A 60 4.62 -6.86 -5.44
CA ALA A 60 4.89 -7.89 -6.45
C ALA A 60 3.60 -8.36 -7.13
N LEU A 61 2.53 -8.58 -6.37
CA LEU A 61 1.24 -8.96 -6.94
C LEU A 61 0.65 -7.86 -7.84
N LEU A 62 0.68 -6.61 -7.39
CA LEU A 62 0.20 -5.47 -8.18
C LEU A 62 1.01 -5.29 -9.47
N GLN A 63 2.33 -5.49 -9.42
CA GLN A 63 3.20 -5.45 -10.59
C GLN A 63 2.86 -6.56 -11.59
N GLN A 64 2.63 -7.80 -11.13
CA GLN A 64 2.18 -8.90 -11.98
C GLN A 64 0.83 -8.62 -12.64
N ARG A 65 -0.05 -7.84 -12.00
CA ARG A 65 -1.34 -7.40 -12.56
C ARG A 65 -1.24 -6.13 -13.42
N GLY A 66 -0.08 -5.47 -13.46
CA GLY A 66 0.11 -4.20 -14.16
C GLY A 66 -0.60 -3.02 -13.50
N TRP A 67 -0.94 -3.10 -12.21
CA TRP A 67 -1.72 -2.10 -11.47
C TRP A 67 -0.90 -1.30 -10.45
N PHE A 68 0.40 -1.60 -10.30
CA PHE A 68 1.24 -1.00 -9.28
C PHE A 68 1.32 0.53 -9.40
N ASP A 69 1.63 1.06 -10.59
CA ASP A 69 1.77 2.49 -10.80
C ASP A 69 0.46 3.25 -10.51
N ASP A 70 -0.68 2.68 -10.89
CA ASP A 70 -1.99 3.27 -10.65
C ASP A 70 -2.35 3.24 -9.15
N ALA A 71 -2.03 2.13 -8.47
CA ALA A 71 -2.21 2.02 -7.03
C ALA A 71 -1.36 3.06 -6.27
N ILE A 72 -0.11 3.27 -6.69
CA ILE A 72 0.77 4.29 -6.10
C ILE A 72 0.27 5.71 -6.38
N ARG A 73 -0.18 6.01 -7.60
CA ARG A 73 -0.77 7.33 -7.93
C ARG A 73 -2.01 7.60 -7.09
N PHE A 74 -2.91 6.63 -7.00
CA PHE A 74 -4.13 6.76 -6.21
C PHE A 74 -3.80 6.93 -4.72
N PHE A 75 -2.90 6.10 -4.18
CA PHE A 75 -2.41 6.25 -2.81
C PHE A 75 -1.83 7.64 -2.59
N ALA A 76 -0.89 8.08 -3.45
CA ALA A 76 -0.19 9.35 -3.34
C ALA A 76 -1.09 10.59 -3.39
N ALA A 77 -2.26 10.49 -4.03
CA ALA A 77 -3.28 11.53 -4.06
C ALA A 77 -4.01 11.72 -2.73
N THR A 78 -3.88 10.79 -1.78
CA THR A 78 -4.49 10.87 -0.45
C THR A 78 -3.79 11.95 0.39
N ALA A 79 -4.55 12.91 0.92
CA ALA A 79 -4.03 14.17 1.49
C ALA A 79 -3.12 14.01 2.73
N ASP A 80 -3.24 12.89 3.47
CA ASP A 80 -2.65 12.70 4.80
C ASP A 80 -1.60 11.59 4.87
N ILE A 81 -0.88 11.32 3.77
CA ILE A 81 0.23 10.36 3.82
C ILE A 81 1.37 10.92 4.69
N SER A 82 1.66 10.17 5.76
CA SER A 82 2.76 10.40 6.67
C SER A 82 4.12 10.29 5.96
N PRO A 83 5.12 11.14 6.31
CA PRO A 83 6.48 11.00 5.79
C PRO A 83 7.24 9.81 6.43
N PHE A 84 6.73 9.25 7.52
CA PHE A 84 7.32 8.07 8.17
C PHE A 84 6.96 6.80 7.40
N VAL A 85 7.99 6.05 7.01
CA VAL A 85 7.87 4.85 6.16
C VAL A 85 6.98 3.79 6.78
N GLU A 86 7.02 3.59 8.11
CA GLU A 86 6.20 2.60 8.81
C GLU A 86 4.72 2.92 8.69
N ARG A 87 4.35 4.20 8.89
CA ARG A 87 2.96 4.64 8.73
C ARG A 87 2.52 4.57 7.26
N LEU A 88 3.41 4.94 6.34
CA LEU A 88 3.15 4.86 4.91
C LEU A 88 2.83 3.43 4.48
N ARG A 89 3.63 2.45 4.92
CA ARG A 89 3.41 1.02 4.72
C ARG A 89 2.06 0.57 5.27
N ASP A 90 1.77 0.91 6.53
CA ASP A 90 0.53 0.47 7.18
C ASP A 90 -0.70 1.03 6.46
N THR A 91 -0.70 2.33 6.13
CA THR A 91 -1.81 2.97 5.39
C THR A 91 -1.95 2.39 3.98
N PHE A 92 -0.85 2.11 3.29
CA PHE A 92 -0.91 1.50 1.96
C PHE A 92 -1.53 0.10 2.00
N LEU A 93 -1.08 -0.75 2.93
CA LEU A 93 -1.61 -2.10 3.09
C LEU A 93 -3.07 -2.10 3.54
N GLU A 94 -3.48 -1.19 4.44
CA GLU A 94 -4.88 -1.02 4.83
C GLU A 94 -5.77 -0.62 3.65
N GLN A 95 -5.27 0.25 2.76
CA GLN A 95 -5.99 0.61 1.55
C GLN A 95 -6.11 -0.57 0.57
N MET A 96 -5.03 -1.34 0.39
CA MET A 96 -5.03 -2.52 -0.48
C MET A 96 -5.84 -3.69 0.10
N ALA A 97 -5.97 -3.78 1.43
CA ALA A 97 -6.84 -4.74 2.11
C ALA A 97 -8.33 -4.54 1.78
N ALA A 98 -8.72 -3.36 1.29
CA ALA A 98 -10.07 -3.04 0.82
C ALA A 98 -10.21 -3.09 -0.73
N ASN A 99 -9.21 -3.65 -1.44
CA ASN A 99 -9.23 -3.74 -2.90
C ASN A 99 -10.37 -4.66 -3.39
N ALA A 100 -10.91 -4.36 -4.57
CA ALA A 100 -11.96 -5.16 -5.19
C ALA A 100 -11.48 -6.54 -5.67
N ASP A 101 -10.19 -6.68 -6.00
CA ASP A 101 -9.58 -7.99 -6.28
C ASP A 101 -9.35 -8.73 -4.94
N PRO A 102 -10.04 -9.87 -4.71
CA PRO A 102 -9.97 -10.57 -3.42
C PRO A 102 -8.57 -11.12 -3.11
N LEU A 103 -7.76 -11.42 -4.12
CA LEU A 103 -6.40 -11.91 -3.90
C LEU A 103 -5.48 -10.77 -3.46
N VAL A 104 -5.63 -9.58 -4.04
CA VAL A 104 -4.91 -8.37 -3.61
C VAL A 104 -5.27 -8.04 -2.17
N ALA A 105 -6.56 -8.07 -1.83
CA ALA A 105 -7.03 -7.84 -0.47
C ALA A 105 -6.43 -8.84 0.53
N ALA A 106 -6.47 -10.14 0.21
CA ALA A 106 -5.93 -11.20 1.07
C ALA A 106 -4.42 -11.07 1.30
N VAL A 107 -3.64 -10.81 0.24
CA VAL A 107 -2.18 -10.62 0.35
C VAL A 107 -1.85 -9.39 1.19
N ALA A 108 -2.56 -8.27 0.99
CA ALA A 108 -2.35 -7.04 1.75
C ALA A 108 -2.68 -7.22 3.23
N GLN A 109 -3.80 -7.90 3.55
CA GLN A 109 -4.17 -8.23 4.93
C GLN A 109 -3.12 -9.13 5.59
N PHE A 110 -2.67 -10.18 4.88
CA PHE A 110 -1.62 -11.07 5.37
C PHE A 110 -0.34 -10.31 5.69
N GLU A 111 0.15 -9.50 4.75
CA GLU A 111 1.38 -8.75 4.92
C GLU A 111 1.26 -7.78 6.12
N LEU A 112 0.15 -7.06 6.23
CA LEU A 112 -0.14 -6.15 7.34
C LEU A 112 -0.15 -6.86 8.70
N TYR A 113 -0.90 -7.94 8.83
CA TYR A 113 -1.04 -8.66 10.09
C TYR A 113 0.25 -9.38 10.48
N LEU A 114 0.97 -9.95 9.52
CA LEU A 114 2.28 -10.54 9.78
C LEU A 114 3.27 -9.50 10.31
N ILE A 115 3.27 -8.30 9.75
CA ILE A 115 4.11 -7.19 10.23
C ILE A 115 3.71 -6.79 11.65
N LYS A 116 2.40 -6.61 11.95
CA LYS A 116 1.92 -6.25 13.29
C LYS A 116 2.37 -7.28 14.33
N VAL A 117 2.13 -8.56 14.07
CA VAL A 117 2.53 -9.68 14.93
C VAL A 117 4.06 -9.71 15.11
N LYS A 118 4.84 -9.51 14.04
CA LYS A 118 6.32 -9.44 14.14
C LYS A 118 6.82 -8.25 14.96
N LEU A 119 6.08 -7.14 14.99
CA LEU A 119 6.42 -5.94 15.76
C LEU A 119 6.01 -6.03 17.24
N GLY A 120 5.42 -7.14 17.68
CA GLY A 120 5.05 -7.32 19.09
C GLY A 120 3.56 -7.28 19.36
N ASP A 121 2.70 -7.12 18.34
CA ASP A 121 1.25 -7.11 18.53
C ASP A 121 0.77 -8.49 19.03
N PRO A 122 0.10 -8.57 20.19
CA PRO A 122 -0.41 -9.83 20.75
C PRO A 122 -1.69 -10.32 20.04
N GLY A 123 -2.22 -9.56 19.07
CA GLY A 123 -3.43 -9.90 18.34
C GLY A 123 -3.36 -11.22 17.59
N GLU A 124 -4.52 -11.87 17.49
CA GLU A 124 -4.73 -13.03 16.63
C GLU A 124 -5.57 -12.61 15.42
N TYR A 125 -5.00 -12.75 14.24
CA TYR A 125 -5.61 -12.32 13.00
C TYR A 125 -5.95 -13.52 12.13
N THR A 126 -6.97 -13.34 11.30
CA THR A 126 -7.37 -14.34 10.33
C THR A 126 -7.60 -13.67 8.98
N VAL A 127 -7.08 -14.29 7.93
CA VAL A 127 -7.21 -13.84 6.54
C VAL A 127 -7.94 -14.92 5.76
N GLU A 128 -8.97 -14.51 5.03
CA GLU A 128 -9.65 -15.37 4.07
C GLU A 128 -8.97 -15.25 2.71
N TRP A 129 -8.71 -16.40 2.09
CA TRP A 129 -8.02 -16.48 0.82
C TRP A 129 -8.94 -17.09 -0.24
N PRO A 130 -9.01 -16.52 -1.46
CA PRO A 130 -9.83 -17.08 -2.54
C PRO A 130 -9.24 -18.37 -3.17
N THR A 131 -8.01 -18.74 -2.78
CA THR A 131 -7.23 -19.88 -3.27
C THR A 131 -6.27 -20.36 -2.17
N ASP A 132 -5.56 -21.46 -2.38
CA ASP A 132 -4.47 -21.89 -1.49
C ASP A 132 -3.39 -20.79 -1.40
N PRO A 133 -3.13 -20.23 -0.21
CA PRO A 133 -2.15 -19.16 -0.04
C PRO A 133 -0.69 -19.61 -0.22
N ARG A 134 -0.37 -20.90 -0.01
CA ARG A 134 1.02 -21.40 -0.03
C ARG A 134 1.71 -21.18 -1.38
N PRO A 135 1.16 -21.66 -2.51
CA PRO A 135 1.78 -21.42 -3.82
C PRO A 135 1.79 -19.94 -4.19
N VAL A 136 0.79 -19.16 -3.76
CA VAL A 136 0.74 -17.71 -4.02
C VAL A 136 1.91 -17.01 -3.33
N LEU A 137 2.06 -17.19 -2.02
CA LEU A 137 3.11 -16.54 -1.24
C LEU A 137 4.50 -16.94 -1.72
N MET A 138 4.70 -18.21 -2.07
CA MET A 138 5.97 -18.71 -2.58
C MET A 138 6.31 -18.10 -3.95
N ALA A 139 5.35 -18.03 -4.87
CA ALA A 139 5.55 -17.41 -6.17
C ALA A 139 5.85 -15.90 -6.05
N LEU A 140 5.12 -15.19 -5.18
CA LEU A 140 5.33 -13.76 -4.95
C LEU A 140 6.68 -13.46 -4.30
N ASP A 141 7.11 -14.26 -3.31
CA ASP A 141 8.44 -14.10 -2.70
C ASP A 141 9.55 -14.36 -3.72
N GLU A 142 9.41 -15.37 -4.56
CA GLU A 142 10.40 -15.71 -5.60
C GLU A 142 10.32 -14.84 -6.87
N GLY A 143 9.34 -13.93 -6.95
CA GLY A 143 9.11 -13.11 -8.15
C GLY A 143 8.63 -13.88 -9.38
N ARG A 144 8.06 -15.08 -9.18
CA ARG A 144 7.48 -15.91 -10.25
C ARG A 144 6.05 -15.50 -10.54
N SER A 145 5.65 -15.62 -11.80
CA SER A 145 4.25 -15.41 -12.22
C SER A 145 3.32 -16.42 -11.55
N LEU A 146 2.17 -15.95 -11.08
CA LEU A 146 1.14 -16.82 -10.53
C LEU A 146 0.50 -17.67 -11.62
N GLU A 147 0.54 -18.98 -11.43
CA GLU A 147 -0.24 -19.92 -12.24
C GLU A 147 -1.72 -19.89 -11.82
N PRO A 148 -2.65 -20.26 -12.72
CA PRO A 148 -4.06 -20.39 -12.36
C PRO A 148 -4.24 -21.44 -11.27
N LEU A 149 -4.73 -21.00 -10.10
CA LEU A 149 -5.02 -21.88 -8.98
C LEU A 149 -6.53 -22.11 -8.85
N PRO A 150 -6.94 -23.25 -8.28
CA PRO A 150 -8.35 -23.54 -8.06
C PRO A 150 -8.97 -22.54 -7.06
N ALA A 151 -10.17 -22.05 -7.38
CA ALA A 151 -10.92 -21.11 -6.56
C ALA A 151 -11.57 -21.81 -5.35
N VAL A 152 -10.73 -22.21 -4.39
CA VAL A 152 -11.14 -22.83 -3.13
C VAL A 152 -10.79 -21.89 -1.99
N THR A 153 -11.78 -21.57 -1.16
CA THR A 153 -11.58 -20.67 -0.02
C THR A 153 -10.72 -21.34 1.06
N HIS A 154 -9.63 -20.68 1.44
CA HIS A 154 -8.77 -21.09 2.53
C HIS A 154 -8.78 -20.03 3.62
N GLN A 155 -8.42 -20.44 4.84
CA GLN A 155 -8.29 -19.53 5.96
C GLN A 155 -6.88 -19.61 6.51
N MET A 156 -6.28 -18.46 6.80
CA MET A 156 -4.95 -18.37 7.38
C MET A 156 -5.01 -17.60 8.68
N SER A 157 -4.56 -18.22 9.77
CA SER A 157 -4.43 -17.60 11.08
C SER A 157 -3.00 -17.11 11.30
N ILE A 158 -2.86 -15.92 11.89
CA ILE A 158 -1.58 -15.26 12.15
C ILE A 158 -1.57 -14.83 13.63
N SER A 159 -0.61 -15.32 14.41
CA SER A 159 -0.52 -15.05 15.86
C SER A 159 0.89 -15.37 16.36
N GLN A 160 1.36 -14.65 17.38
CA GLN A 160 2.64 -14.95 18.04
C GLN A 160 2.67 -16.31 18.74
N CYS A 161 1.49 -16.83 19.12
CA CYS A 161 1.35 -18.11 19.81
C CYS A 161 1.49 -19.32 18.87
N LEU A 162 1.50 -19.09 17.55
CA LEU A 162 1.61 -20.16 16.55
C LEU A 162 3.08 -20.48 16.24
N PRO A 163 3.45 -21.76 16.08
CA PRO A 163 4.75 -22.13 15.54
C PRO A 163 4.94 -21.51 14.15
N GLY A 164 5.99 -20.70 13.97
CA GLY A 164 6.24 -20.00 12.70
C GLY A 164 5.29 -18.83 12.41
N LEU A 165 4.51 -18.37 13.40
CA LEU A 165 3.57 -17.24 13.36
C LEU A 165 2.30 -17.43 12.51
N VAL A 166 2.26 -18.43 11.63
CA VAL A 166 1.21 -18.60 10.61
C VAL A 166 0.73 -20.04 10.55
N ARG A 167 -0.58 -20.25 10.41
CA ARG A 167 -1.20 -21.55 10.15
C ARG A 167 -2.26 -21.43 9.05
N VAL A 168 -2.26 -22.36 8.10
CA VAL A 168 -3.28 -22.45 7.05
C VAL A 168 -4.24 -23.59 7.37
N CYS A 169 -5.53 -23.31 7.31
CA CYS A 169 -6.62 -24.27 7.47
C CYS A 169 -7.48 -24.25 6.20
N GLU A 170 -7.85 -25.44 5.70
CA GLU A 170 -8.85 -25.55 4.64
C GLU A 170 -10.25 -25.32 5.24
N VAL A 171 -11.04 -24.45 4.59
CA VAL A 171 -12.43 -24.25 4.99
C VAL A 171 -13.26 -25.29 4.24
N THR A 172 -13.44 -26.46 4.84
CA THR A 172 -14.38 -27.44 4.31
C THR A 172 -15.79 -26.87 4.44
N LYS A 173 -16.39 -26.44 3.33
CA LYS A 173 -17.80 -26.07 3.31
C LYS A 173 -18.63 -27.34 3.63
N CYS A 174 -19.30 -27.33 4.78
CA CYS A 174 -20.37 -28.28 5.09
C CYS A 174 -21.54 -28.12 4.13
#